data_AF-A0A7G8VAK1-F1
#
_entry.id   AF-A0A7G8VAK1-F1
#
_cell.length_a   1.000
_cell.length_b   1.000
_cell.length_c   1.000
_cell.angle_alpha   90.00
_cell.angle_beta   90.00
_cell.angle_gamma   90.00
#
_symmetry.space_group_name_H-M   'P 1'
#
loop_
_entity.id
_entity.type
_entity.pdbx_description
1 polymer ?
#
loop_
_entity_poly.entity_id
_entity_poly.type
_entity_poly.pdbx_seq_one_letter_code
_entity_poly.pdbx_strand_id
1 'polypeptide(L)' 'MSLQGLHDDESSGATKVRCEFNGQSRTVIAARSDAAGSALQRDQAEPGNPLQIGAPMPGAS' A
#
# COMPACT_ATOMS: atom_id res chain seq x y z
N MET A 1 17.58 -12.82 12.37
CA MET A 1 16.95 -11.93 11.37
C MET A 1 17.83 -10.70 11.23
N SER A 2 18.28 -10.37 10.02
CA SER A 2 19.16 -9.21 9.77
C SER A 2 18.57 -8.32 8.67
N LEU A 3 18.73 -7.01 8.78
CA LEU A 3 18.26 -6.03 7.80
C LEU A 3 19.32 -5.85 6.70
N GLN A 4 18.92 -5.96 5.43
CA GLN A 4 19.82 -5.78 4.28
C GLN A 4 19.59 -4.44 3.58
N GLY A 5 18.38 -3.87 3.64
CA GLY A 5 18.10 -2.58 3.03
C GLY A 5 16.65 -2.13 3.17
N LEU A 6 16.45 -0.83 2.98
CA LEU A 6 15.16 -0.16 2.98
C LEU A 6 15.05 0.65 1.70
N HIS A 7 13.86 0.69 1.11
CA HIS A 7 13.55 1.55 -0.03
C HIS A 7 12.15 2.12 0.14
N ASP A 8 12.06 3.43 0.24
CA ASP A 8 10.81 4.14 0.47
C ASP A 8 10.07 4.36 -0.84
N ASP A 9 8.76 4.12 -0.81
CA ASP A 9 7.83 4.47 -1.87
C ASP A 9 6.86 5.52 -1.34
N GLU A 10 7.23 6.79 -1.55
CA GLU A 10 6.46 7.97 -1.12
C GLU A 10 5.03 7.97 -1.68
N SER A 11 4.84 7.44 -2.89
CA SER A 11 3.54 7.41 -3.57
C SER A 11 2.55 6.45 -2.88
N SER A 12 3.04 5.30 -2.42
CA SER A 12 2.20 4.28 -1.77
C SER A 12 2.15 4.38 -0.24
N GLY A 13 2.98 5.25 0.36
CA GLY A 13 3.11 5.35 1.82
C GLY A 13 3.70 4.08 2.45
N ALA A 14 4.43 3.28 1.66
CA ALA A 14 5.02 2.03 2.09
C ALA A 14 6.53 1.99 1.87
N THR A 15 7.23 1.16 2.65
CA THR A 15 8.66 0.91 2.53
C THR A 15 8.87 -0.55 2.16
N LYS A 16 9.66 -0.79 1.11
CA LYS A 16 10.19 -2.12 0.79
C LYS A 16 11.36 -2.41 1.70
N VAL A 17 11.23 -3.45 2.51
CA VAL A 17 12.24 -3.92 3.46
C VAL A 17 12.86 -5.20 2.91
N ARG A 18 14.17 -5.19 2.70
CA ARG A 18 14.94 -6.39 2.37
C ARG A 18 15.61 -6.91 3.63
N CYS A 19 15.32 -8.16 4.00
CA CYS A 19 15.85 -8.78 5.21
C CYS A 19 16.27 -10.22 4.96
N GLU A 20 17.08 -10.76 5.87
CA GLU A 20 17.36 -12.18 5.96
C GLU A 20 16.52 -12.81 7.07
N PHE A 21 15.73 -13.82 6.71
CA PHE A 21 14.91 -14.59 7.62
C PHE A 21 15.27 -16.07 7.50
N ASN A 22 15.75 -16.66 8.59
CA ASN A 22 16.23 -18.04 8.66
C ASN A 22 17.28 -18.40 7.58
N GLY A 23 18.25 -17.53 7.29
CA GLY A 23 19.28 -17.78 6.27
C GLY A 23 18.84 -17.49 4.83
N GLN A 24 17.59 -17.07 4.61
CA GLN A 24 17.05 -16.77 3.29
C GLN A 24 16.72 -15.28 3.14
N SER A 25 17.14 -14.68 2.03
CA SER A 25 16.76 -13.31 1.68
C SER A 25 15.28 -13.21 1.34
N ARG A 26 14.58 -12.26 1.95
CA ARG A 26 13.16 -11.96 1.74
C ARG A 26 12.96 -10.46 1.53
N THR A 27 11.94 -10.10 0.76
CA THR A 27 11.48 -8.72 0.59
C THR A 27 10.06 -8.61 1.09
N VAL A 28 9.80 -7.65 1.96
CA VAL A 28 8.48 -7.39 2.57
C VAL A 28 8.10 -5.93 2.35
N ILE A 29 6.81 -5.66 2.18
CA ILE A 29 6.26 -4.31 2.05
C ILE A 29 5.63 -3.97 3.40
N ALA A 30 6.12 -2.91 4.05
CA ALA A 30 5.61 -2.43 5.32
C ALA A 30 5.02 -1.03 5.13
N ALA A 31 3.84 -0.77 5.68
CA ALA A 31 3.30 0.59 5.73
C ALA A 31 4.20 1.46 6.64
N ARG A 32 4.40 2.71 6.26
CA ARG A 32 5.18 3.65 7.08
C ARG A 32 4.33 4.24 8.20
N SER A 33 4.97 4.44 9.35
CA SER A 33 4.33 5.00 10.54
C SER A 33 3.87 6.45 10.35
N ASP A 34 4.59 7.21 9.52
CA ASP A 34 4.33 8.61 9.18
C ASP A 34 3.43 8.78 7.94
N ALA A 35 3.09 7.69 7.24
CA ALA A 35 2.02 7.67 6.25
C ALA A 35 0.62 7.73 6.89
N ALA A 36 0.53 8.28 8.11
CA ALA A 36 -0.71 8.50 8.83
C ALA A 36 -1.72 9.22 7.93
N GLY A 37 -2.81 8.53 7.59
CA GLY A 37 -3.98 9.17 7.01
C GLY A 37 -4.07 9.19 5.48
N SER A 38 -3.17 8.55 4.72
CA SER A 38 -3.59 8.08 3.39
C SER A 38 -4.40 6.80 3.60
N ALA A 39 -5.60 6.95 4.18
CA ALA A 39 -6.66 6.04 3.84
C ALA A 39 -6.74 6.14 2.33
N LEU A 40 -6.12 5.19 1.61
CA LEU A 40 -6.03 5.14 0.15
C LEU A 40 -7.41 5.53 -0.35
N GLN A 41 -7.54 6.79 -0.77
CA GLN A 41 -8.82 7.30 -1.19
C GLN A 41 -9.08 6.52 -2.45
N ARG A 42 -10.02 5.57 -2.39
CA ARG A 42 -10.30 4.70 -3.53
C ARG A 42 -10.59 5.61 -4.72
N ASP A 43 -9.90 5.37 -5.82
CA ASP A 43 -10.11 6.14 -7.04
C ASP A 43 -11.60 6.11 -7.39
N GLN A 44 -12.14 7.30 -7.67
CA GLN A 44 -13.54 7.45 -8.01
C GLN A 44 -13.77 6.95 -9.43
N ALA A 45 -14.80 6.14 -9.63
CA ALA A 45 -15.19 5.72 -10.98
C ALA A 45 -15.56 6.93 -11.85
N GLU A 46 -15.08 6.94 -13.08
CA GLU A 46 -15.32 7.98 -14.08
C GLU A 46 -16.77 7.92 -14.61
N PRO A 47 -17.48 9.05 -14.68
CA PRO A 47 -18.83 9.10 -15.24
C PRO A 47 -18.86 8.61 -16.70
N GLY A 48 -19.73 7.64 -16.99
CA GLY A 48 -19.95 7.14 -18.35
C GLY A 48 -18.94 6.11 -18.84
N ASN A 49 -17.97 5.71 -18.03
CA ASN A 49 -17.07 4.60 -18.36
C ASN A 49 -17.75 3.25 -18.05
N PRO A 50 -18.11 2.43 -19.06
CA PRO A 50 -18.82 1.16 -18.82
C PRO A 50 -17.92 0.09 -18.15
N LEU A 51 -16.61 0.32 -18.06
CA LEU A 51 -15.65 -0.59 -17.43
C LEU A 51 -15.46 -0.31 -15.93
N GLN A 52 -16.04 0.77 -15.40
CA GLN A 52 -15.86 1.18 -14.01
C GLN A 52 -17.20 1.21 -13.27
N ILE A 53 -17.24 0.64 -12.06
CA ILE A 53 -18.43 0.61 -11.21
C ILE A 53 -18.10 1.38 -9.93
N GLY A 54 -18.69 2.57 -9.79
CA GLY A 54 -18.59 3.37 -8.57
C GLY A 54 -19.40 2.79 -7.42
N ALA A 55 -19.03 3.12 -6.18
CA ALA A 55 -19.85 2.79 -5.03
C ALA A 55 -21.22 3.50 -5.14
N PRO A 56 -22.35 2.78 -5.04
CA PRO A 56 -23.67 3.38 -5.26
C PRO A 56 -24.10 4.31 -4.12
N MET A 57 -23.64 4.06 -2.89
CA MET A 57 -23.87 4.88 -1.70
C MET A 57 -22.74 4.65 -0.67
N PRO A 58 -22.51 5.58 0.28
CA PRO A 58 -21.61 5.35 1.42
C PRO A 58 -22.11 4.21 2.32
N GLY A 59 -21.20 3.43 2.87
CA GLY A 59 -21.51 2.39 3.85
C GLY A 59 -20.27 1.91 4.60
N ALA A 60 -20.44 1.60 5.87
CA ALA A 60 -19.48 0.91 6.73
C ALA A 60 -20.26 0.17 7.83
N SER A 61 -19.79 -1.04 8.18
CA SER A 61 -20.12 -1.75 9.43
C SER A 61 -18.91 -1.71 10.34
#